data_AF-A0A7V4JHE1-F1
#
_entry.id   AF-A0A7V4JHE1-F1
#
_cell.length_a   1.000
_cell.length_b   1.000
_cell.length_c   1.000
_cell.angle_alpha   90.00
_cell.angle_beta   90.00
_cell.angle_gamma   90.00
#
_symmetry.space_group_name_H-M   'P 1'
#
loop_
_entity.id
_entity.type
_entity.pdbx_description
1 polymer ?
#
loop_
_entity_poly.entity_id
_entity_poly.type
_entity_poly.pdbx_seq_one_letter_code
_entity_poly.pdbx_strand_id
1 'polypeptide(L)'
;MGSSAPTHIGCEVLRLHSRMPPHTLRAYGLEPSPGKPGTGVHEVVQRRLADYIGLTVRKLRSDREFTLQALADESGISKSYLADIEKGRKNPTTDVIEAIAGALGVPARELLYHAALDEEDPFLEPEQLSLEEVAAEDAETRELAQLARRMRPADR
;
A
#
# COMPACT_ATOMS: atom_id res chain seq x y z
N MET A 1 60.42 -23.56 21.08
CA MET A 1 59.49 -24.11 22.09
C MET A 1 58.07 -23.68 21.71
N GLY A 2 57.17 -24.65 21.45
CA GLY A 2 55.72 -24.49 21.20
C GLY A 2 55.36 -23.86 19.85
N SER A 3 55.01 -24.57 18.76
CA SER A 3 53.92 -25.53 18.55
C SER A 3 52.54 -25.01 18.96
N SER A 4 51.75 -24.59 17.97
CA SER A 4 50.40 -25.10 17.74
C SER A 4 49.78 -24.37 16.54
N ALA A 5 49.69 -25.07 15.41
CA ALA A 5 48.89 -24.65 14.27
C ALA A 5 47.40 -24.76 14.63
N PRO A 6 46.55 -23.78 14.30
CA PRO A 6 45.11 -23.95 14.48
C PRO A 6 44.57 -24.95 13.44
N THR A 7 44.00 -26.01 14.01
CA THR A 7 43.41 -27.19 13.39
C THR A 7 42.13 -26.85 12.62
N HIS A 8 42.16 -27.02 11.30
CA HIS A 8 41.22 -27.84 10.53
C HIS A 8 39.72 -27.88 10.95
N ILE A 9 39.03 -26.73 11.03
CA ILE A 9 37.55 -26.72 11.04
C ILE A 9 37.09 -25.55 10.17
N GLY A 10 36.92 -25.80 8.87
CA GLY A 10 36.45 -24.75 7.98
C GLY A 10 36.44 -25.06 6.48
N CYS A 11 36.66 -26.31 6.07
CA CYS A 11 36.63 -26.69 4.64
C CYS A 11 35.90 -28.00 4.33
N GLU A 12 35.31 -28.69 5.32
CA GLU A 12 34.64 -29.99 5.07
C GLU A 12 33.12 -29.92 4.88
N VAL A 13 32.45 -28.82 5.23
CA VAL A 13 30.99 -28.72 5.00
C VAL A 13 30.68 -28.51 3.50
N LEU A 14 31.62 -27.97 2.72
CA LEU A 14 31.44 -27.75 1.27
C LEU A 14 31.88 -28.94 0.41
N ARG A 15 32.35 -30.06 1.00
CA ARG A 15 32.72 -31.28 0.24
C ARG A 15 31.80 -32.47 0.44
N LEU A 16 30.80 -32.40 1.33
CA LEU A 16 29.81 -33.48 1.51
C LEU A 16 28.46 -33.25 0.81
N HIS A 17 28.26 -32.11 0.14
CA HIS A 17 27.03 -31.87 -0.63
C HIS A 17 27.01 -32.60 -1.99
N SER A 18 28.17 -33.08 -2.46
CA SER A 18 28.30 -33.70 -3.78
C SER A 18 28.21 -35.23 -3.79
N ARG A 19 27.95 -35.88 -2.64
CA ARG A 19 27.90 -37.35 -2.51
C ARG A 19 26.61 -37.89 -1.89
N MET A 20 25.66 -37.04 -1.57
CA MET A 20 24.38 -37.46 -1.02
C MET A 20 23.36 -37.75 -2.14
N PRO A 21 22.72 -38.94 -2.17
CA PRO A 21 21.68 -39.21 -3.14
C PRO A 21 20.46 -38.32 -2.85
N PRO A 22 19.74 -37.82 -3.87
CA PRO A 22 18.81 -36.68 -3.77
C PRO A 22 17.66 -36.85 -2.76
N HIS A 23 17.36 -38.08 -2.33
CA HIS A 23 16.33 -38.35 -1.34
C HIS A 23 16.74 -38.03 0.12
N THR A 24 18.04 -37.86 0.39
CA THR A 24 18.54 -37.64 1.77
C THR A 24 18.27 -36.23 2.29
N LEU A 25 18.21 -35.22 1.42
CA LEU A 25 17.91 -33.84 1.81
C LEU A 25 16.47 -33.66 2.34
N ARG A 26 15.53 -34.47 1.84
CA ARG A 26 14.13 -34.51 2.28
C ARG A 26 13.95 -35.02 3.72
N ALA A 27 14.84 -35.90 4.19
CA ALA A 27 14.76 -36.49 5.53
C ALA A 27 15.24 -35.53 6.64
N TYR A 28 16.12 -34.59 6.31
CA TYR A 28 16.67 -33.61 7.26
C TYR A 28 15.95 -32.26 7.26
N GLY A 29 14.87 -32.10 6.48
CA GLY A 29 14.07 -30.86 6.48
C GLY A 29 14.80 -29.63 5.91
N LEU A 30 15.86 -29.85 5.13
CA LEU A 30 16.66 -28.80 4.49
C LEU A 30 16.22 -28.53 3.03
N GLU A 31 15.22 -29.26 2.54
CA GLU A 31 14.58 -28.98 1.25
C GLU A 31 13.54 -27.87 1.44
N PRO A 32 13.61 -26.77 0.69
CA PRO A 32 12.52 -25.80 0.65
C PRO A 32 11.23 -26.50 0.18
N SER A 33 10.15 -26.33 0.95
CA SER A 33 8.82 -26.83 0.58
C SER A 33 8.45 -26.36 -0.83
N PRO A 34 7.87 -27.21 -1.70
CA PRO A 34 7.46 -26.80 -3.04
C PRO A 34 6.19 -25.93 -2.94
N GLY A 35 6.37 -24.70 -2.48
CA GLY A 35 5.46 -23.59 -2.67
C GLY A 35 5.64 -23.06 -4.08
N LYS A 36 4.55 -23.09 -4.84
CA LYS A 36 4.33 -22.68 -6.23
C LYS A 36 5.35 -21.70 -6.84
N PRO A 37 5.73 -21.89 -8.12
CA PRO A 37 6.63 -20.97 -8.82
C PRO A 37 5.90 -19.66 -9.12
N GLY A 38 6.38 -18.59 -8.50
CA GLY A 38 6.07 -17.19 -8.83
C GLY A 38 7.38 -16.43 -8.90
N THR A 39 7.97 -16.44 -10.09
CA THR A 39 9.18 -15.73 -10.49
C THR A 39 9.04 -14.23 -10.20
N GLY A 40 10.09 -13.60 -9.66
CA GLY A 40 10.04 -12.27 -9.07
C GLY A 40 9.51 -11.14 -9.97
N VAL A 41 8.53 -10.41 -9.43
CA VAL A 41 8.27 -8.98 -9.59
C VAL A 41 7.55 -8.55 -8.31
N HIS A 42 8.17 -7.65 -7.53
CA HIS A 42 7.64 -7.01 -6.30
C HIS A 42 6.74 -7.88 -5.40
N GLU A 43 7.29 -8.43 -4.32
CA GLU A 43 6.45 -8.79 -3.16
C GLU A 43 5.95 -7.48 -2.53
N VAL A 44 4.94 -6.89 -3.17
CA VAL A 44 4.12 -5.84 -2.56
C VAL A 44 3.47 -6.53 -1.39
N VAL A 45 4.03 -6.36 -0.19
CA VAL A 45 3.30 -6.63 1.04
C VAL A 45 2.12 -5.67 1.00
N GLN A 46 1.00 -6.09 0.40
CA GLN A 46 -0.20 -5.29 0.26
C GLN A 46 -0.62 -4.88 1.67
N ARG A 47 -0.37 -3.62 2.03
CA ARG A 47 -0.90 -3.04 3.27
C ARG A 47 -2.40 -3.22 3.26
N ARG A 48 -2.95 -3.59 4.42
CA ARG A 48 -4.39 -3.76 4.55
C ARG A 48 -5.01 -2.38 4.60
N LEU A 49 -6.24 -2.25 4.13
CA LEU A 49 -7.03 -1.02 4.27
C LEU A 49 -7.06 -0.52 5.73
N ALA A 50 -7.10 -1.44 6.69
CA ALA A 50 -7.03 -1.12 8.12
C ALA A 50 -5.73 -0.41 8.54
N ASP A 51 -4.58 -0.74 7.92
CA ASP A 51 -3.30 -0.09 8.22
C ASP A 51 -3.36 1.38 7.77
N TYR A 52 -3.86 1.60 6.56
CA TYR A 52 -4.02 2.92 5.98
C TYR A 52 -5.03 3.80 6.75
N ILE A 53 -6.16 3.22 7.16
CA ILE A 53 -7.13 3.92 8.02
C ILE A 53 -6.46 4.30 9.34
N GLY A 54 -5.72 3.38 9.96
CA GLY A 54 -5.02 3.63 11.22
C GLY A 54 -4.03 4.80 11.12
N LEU A 55 -3.25 4.84 10.04
CA LEU A 55 -2.32 5.94 9.76
C LEU A 55 -3.05 7.27 9.60
N THR A 56 -4.17 7.27 8.87
CA THR A 56 -4.97 8.48 8.66
C THR A 56 -5.56 9.01 9.95
N VAL A 57 -6.17 8.14 10.76
CA VAL A 57 -6.70 8.50 12.07
C VAL A 57 -5.61 9.13 12.92
N ARG A 58 -4.43 8.51 12.98
CA ARG A 58 -3.29 9.03 13.76
C ARG A 58 -2.83 10.40 13.26
N LYS A 59 -2.76 10.60 11.95
CA LYS A 59 -2.38 11.87 11.31
C LYS A 59 -3.37 12.97 11.65
N LEU A 60 -4.65 12.78 11.31
CA LEU A 60 -5.71 13.76 11.56
C LEU A 60 -5.89 14.06 13.06
N ARG A 61 -5.70 13.06 13.92
CA ARG A 61 -5.70 13.24 15.37
C ARG A 61 -4.56 14.17 15.81
N SER A 62 -3.35 13.94 15.30
CA SER A 62 -2.16 14.74 15.66
C SER A 62 -2.25 16.16 15.09
N ASP A 63 -2.72 16.32 13.86
CA ASP A 63 -2.91 17.63 13.20
C ASP A 63 -3.93 18.51 13.93
N ARG A 64 -4.91 17.89 14.61
CA ARG A 64 -5.91 18.57 15.44
C ARG A 64 -5.59 18.58 16.93
N GLU A 65 -4.36 18.20 17.29
CA GLU A 65 -3.86 18.18 18.68
C GLU A 65 -4.69 17.31 19.64
N PHE A 66 -5.44 16.34 19.12
CA PHE A 66 -6.18 15.41 19.95
C PHE A 66 -5.21 14.43 20.63
N THR A 67 -5.32 14.29 21.95
CA THR A 67 -4.73 13.14 22.63
C THR A 67 -5.51 11.88 22.28
N LEU A 68 -4.87 10.71 22.38
CA LEU A 68 -5.56 9.44 22.17
C LEU A 68 -6.73 9.24 23.14
N GLN A 69 -6.62 9.78 24.37
CA GLN A 69 -7.69 9.75 25.34
C GLN A 69 -8.85 10.66 24.92
N ALA A 70 -8.56 11.91 24.52
CA ALA A 70 -9.57 12.87 24.10
C ALA A 70 -10.38 12.35 22.90
N LEU A 71 -9.72 11.77 21.90
CA LEU A 71 -10.43 11.21 20.73
C LEU A 71 -11.27 9.98 21.11
N ALA A 72 -10.77 9.15 22.02
CA ALA A 72 -11.51 7.99 22.53
C ALA A 72 -12.80 8.43 23.25
N ASP A 73 -12.71 9.44 24.10
CA ASP A 73 -13.84 9.98 24.85
C ASP A 73 -14.87 10.62 23.89
N GLU A 74 -14.42 11.43 22.93
CA GLU A 74 -15.29 12.12 21.97
C GLU A 74 -15.99 11.15 20.99
N SER A 75 -15.27 10.11 20.52
CA SER A 75 -15.83 9.10 19.62
C SER A 75 -16.65 8.02 20.32
N GLY A 76 -16.64 7.95 21.64
CA GLY A 76 -17.29 6.90 22.42
C GLY A 76 -16.62 5.52 22.27
N ILE A 77 -15.36 5.48 21.84
CA ILE A 77 -14.61 4.25 21.58
C ILE A 77 -13.54 4.08 22.65
N SER A 78 -13.31 2.84 23.12
CA SER A 78 -12.24 2.63 24.10
C SER A 78 -10.87 3.04 23.58
N LYS A 79 -10.08 3.72 24.43
CA LYS A 79 -8.70 4.14 24.12
C LYS A 79 -7.82 2.99 23.60
N SER A 80 -7.96 1.79 24.18
CA SER A 80 -7.18 0.62 23.75
C SER A 80 -7.56 0.18 22.34
N TYR A 81 -8.84 0.20 22.00
CA TYR A 81 -9.31 -0.18 20.67
C TYR A 81 -8.88 0.87 19.63
N LEU A 82 -9.01 2.16 19.95
CA LEU A 82 -8.48 3.24 19.12
C LEU A 82 -6.96 3.12 18.90
N ALA A 83 -6.20 2.77 19.94
CA ALA A 83 -4.76 2.52 19.84
C ALA A 83 -4.41 1.35 18.92
N ASP A 84 -5.25 0.30 18.91
CA ASP A 84 -5.07 -0.85 18.03
C ASP A 84 -5.44 -0.53 16.58
N ILE A 85 -6.46 0.32 16.37
CA ILE A 85 -6.84 0.84 15.05
C ILE A 85 -5.71 1.68 14.47
N GLU A 86 -5.15 2.64 15.22
CA GLU A 86 -4.02 3.47 14.75
C GLU A 86 -2.77 2.67 14.37
N LYS A 87 -2.66 1.43 14.85
CA LYS A 87 -1.54 0.52 14.56
C LYS A 87 -1.89 -0.55 13.51
N GLY A 88 -3.08 -0.47 12.90
CA GLY A 88 -3.54 -1.44 11.89
C GLY A 88 -3.86 -2.84 12.43
N ARG A 89 -3.86 -3.03 13.75
CA ARG A 89 -4.09 -4.35 14.37
C ARG A 89 -5.55 -4.77 14.38
N LYS A 90 -6.47 -3.84 14.15
CA LYS A 90 -7.91 -4.06 14.15
C LYS A 90 -8.52 -3.51 12.89
N ASN A 91 -9.53 -4.21 12.40
CA ASN A 91 -10.36 -3.77 11.29
C ASN A 91 -11.59 -3.05 11.86
N PRO A 92 -11.64 -1.71 11.85
CA PRO A 92 -12.80 -0.98 12.35
C PRO A 92 -14.03 -1.24 11.46
N THR A 93 -15.22 -1.30 12.06
CA THR A 93 -16.48 -1.32 11.31
C THR A 93 -16.77 0.06 10.73
N THR A 94 -17.73 0.15 9.81
CA THR A 94 -18.19 1.43 9.27
C THR A 94 -18.65 2.38 10.37
N ASP A 95 -19.44 1.90 11.33
CA ASP A 95 -19.93 2.72 12.46
C ASP A 95 -18.77 3.32 13.28
N VAL A 96 -17.69 2.55 13.49
CA VAL A 96 -16.49 3.00 14.21
C VAL A 96 -15.76 4.08 13.40
N ILE A 97 -15.67 3.91 12.08
CA ILE A 97 -15.08 4.91 11.19
C ILE A 97 -15.89 6.20 11.24
N GLU A 98 -17.22 6.11 11.18
CA GLU A 98 -18.13 7.27 11.27
C GLU A 98 -18.02 7.98 12.62
N ALA A 99 -17.95 7.25 13.73
CA ALA A 99 -17.78 7.81 15.05
C ALA A 99 -16.43 8.56 15.20
N ILE A 100 -15.34 7.98 14.71
CA ILE A 100 -14.02 8.63 14.71
C ILE A 100 -14.03 9.87 13.82
N ALA A 101 -14.64 9.79 12.63
CA ALA A 101 -14.73 10.91 11.69
C ALA A 101 -15.53 12.07 12.29
N GLY A 102 -16.67 11.76 12.93
CA GLY A 102 -17.50 12.73 13.63
C GLY A 102 -16.74 13.43 14.76
N ALA A 103 -16.02 12.67 15.58
CA ALA A 103 -15.19 13.23 16.66
C ALA A 103 -14.05 14.11 16.15
N LEU A 104 -13.47 13.78 14.99
CA LEU A 104 -12.44 14.60 14.32
C LEU A 104 -13.02 15.78 13.51
N GLY A 105 -14.34 15.86 13.36
CA GLY A 105 -15.01 16.90 12.56
C GLY A 105 -14.71 16.80 11.06
N VAL A 106 -14.50 15.59 10.54
CA VAL A 106 -14.24 15.32 9.11
C VAL A 106 -15.29 14.39 8.52
N PRO A 107 -15.53 14.43 7.20
CA PRO A 107 -16.33 13.42 6.55
C PRO A 107 -15.63 12.05 6.59
N ALA A 108 -16.37 10.96 6.83
CA ALA A 108 -15.80 9.60 6.94
C ALA A 108 -14.96 9.16 5.74
N ARG A 109 -15.28 9.64 4.52
CA ARG A 109 -14.47 9.39 3.31
C ARG A 109 -13.02 9.87 3.45
N GLU A 110 -12.78 10.90 4.25
CA GLU A 110 -11.46 11.49 4.45
C GLU A 110 -10.54 10.52 5.21
N LEU A 111 -11.10 9.68 6.10
CA LEU A 111 -10.38 8.58 6.75
C LEU A 111 -9.97 7.46 5.78
N LEU A 112 -10.64 7.35 4.63
CA LEU A 112 -10.38 6.36 3.60
C LEU A 112 -9.45 6.89 2.49
N TYR A 113 -9.47 8.20 2.23
CA TYR A 113 -8.73 8.83 1.14
C TYR A 113 -7.28 9.16 1.50
N HIS A 114 -7.04 9.77 2.67
CA HIS A 114 -5.68 10.08 3.14
C HIS A 114 -4.89 8.83 3.54
N ALA A 115 -5.61 7.71 3.64
CA ALA A 115 -5.09 6.39 3.88
C ALA A 115 -4.01 6.07 2.84
N ALA A 116 -4.21 6.49 1.59
CA ALA A 116 -3.33 6.17 0.48
C ALA A 116 -2.07 7.05 0.36
N LEU A 117 -1.84 8.07 1.21
CA LEU A 117 -0.77 9.06 1.01
C LEU A 117 0.66 8.59 1.41
N ASP A 118 1.00 7.34 1.12
CA ASP A 118 2.41 7.05 0.87
C ASP A 118 2.70 7.58 -0.56
N GLU A 119 3.71 8.44 -0.73
CA GLU A 119 4.16 8.88 -2.08
C GLU A 119 4.65 7.70 -2.94
N GLU A 120 4.80 6.52 -2.32
CA GLU A 120 5.11 5.24 -2.96
C GLU A 120 3.89 4.31 -3.05
N ASP A 121 2.65 4.81 -2.95
CA ASP A 121 1.46 4.00 -3.20
C ASP A 121 1.35 3.72 -4.72
N PRO A 122 1.57 2.47 -5.18
CA PRO A 122 1.52 2.13 -6.60
C PRO A 122 0.13 2.31 -7.22
N PHE A 123 -0.91 2.52 -6.41
CA PHE A 123 -2.28 2.78 -6.84
C PHE A 123 -2.62 4.28 -6.90
N LEU A 124 -1.77 5.15 -6.34
CA LEU A 124 -1.87 6.61 -6.47
C LEU A 124 -1.03 7.16 -7.63
N GLU A 125 -0.86 6.40 -8.71
CA GLU A 125 -0.36 6.98 -9.95
C GLU A 125 -1.41 7.98 -10.48
N PRO A 126 -1.12 9.29 -10.52
CA PRO A 126 -2.10 10.33 -10.86
C PRO A 126 -2.51 10.33 -12.34
N GLU A 127 -2.11 9.34 -13.13
CA GLU A 127 -2.16 9.38 -14.59
C GLU A 127 -3.47 8.87 -15.23
N GLN A 128 -4.51 8.52 -14.46
CA GLN A 128 -5.74 7.96 -15.05
C GLN A 128 -7.00 8.80 -14.81
N LEU A 129 -6.92 10.11 -15.00
CA LEU A 129 -8.07 10.96 -15.33
C LEU A 129 -7.59 12.07 -16.28
N SER A 130 -7.20 11.72 -17.49
CA SER A 130 -7.01 12.69 -18.57
C SER A 130 -8.39 13.25 -18.98
N LEU A 131 -8.75 14.41 -18.43
CA LEU A 131 -9.92 15.18 -18.88
C LEU A 131 -9.89 15.51 -20.39
N GLU A 132 -8.73 15.34 -21.03
CA GLU A 132 -8.52 15.53 -22.46
C GLU A 132 -9.27 14.49 -23.33
N GLU A 133 -9.60 13.31 -22.81
CA GLU A 133 -10.32 12.28 -23.57
C GLU A 133 -11.84 12.54 -23.64
N VAL A 134 -12.43 13.18 -22.63
CA VAL A 134 -13.87 13.51 -22.60
C VAL A 134 -14.23 14.72 -23.47
N ALA A 135 -13.26 15.56 -23.85
CA ALA A 135 -13.49 16.73 -24.69
C ALA A 135 -13.45 16.41 -26.20
N ALA A 136 -13.11 15.18 -26.58
CA ALA A 136 -12.90 14.81 -27.97
C ALA A 136 -14.15 14.31 -28.72
N GLU A 137 -15.26 14.07 -28.03
CA GLU A 137 -16.50 13.58 -28.63
C GLU A 137 -17.58 14.65 -28.64
N ASP A 138 -17.49 15.57 -29.60
CA ASP A 138 -18.68 16.05 -30.30
C ASP A 138 -18.24 16.34 -31.75
N ALA A 139 -18.45 15.35 -32.61
CA ALA A 139 -18.13 15.44 -34.04
C ALA A 139 -18.82 16.66 -34.70
N GLU A 140 -20.00 17.03 -34.20
CA GLU A 140 -20.78 18.19 -34.66
C GLU A 140 -20.00 19.52 -34.50
N THR A 141 -19.26 19.67 -33.40
CA THR A 141 -18.46 20.88 -33.12
C THR A 141 -17.28 21.02 -34.08
N ARG A 142 -16.69 19.90 -34.52
CA ARG A 142 -15.63 19.90 -35.55
C ARG A 142 -16.17 20.24 -36.92
N GLU A 143 -17.35 19.75 -37.26
CA GLU A 143 -17.97 19.99 -38.57
C GLU A 143 -18.40 21.46 -38.71
N LEU A 144 -19.01 22.04 -37.66
CA LEU A 144 -19.33 23.46 -37.59
C LEU A 144 -18.07 24.35 -37.68
N ALA A 145 -16.99 23.97 -36.98
CA ALA A 145 -15.73 24.71 -37.05
C ALA A 145 -15.05 24.60 -38.44
N GLN A 146 -15.14 23.45 -39.10
CA GLN A 146 -14.63 23.26 -40.46
C GLN A 146 -15.46 24.03 -41.49
N LEU A 147 -16.79 24.03 -41.35
CA LEU A 147 -17.71 24.77 -42.21
C LEU A 147 -17.49 26.29 -42.06
N ALA A 148 -17.35 26.79 -40.83
CA ALA A 148 -17.08 28.20 -40.57
C ALA A 148 -15.74 28.67 -41.17
N ARG A 149 -14.70 27.81 -41.14
CA ARG A 149 -13.40 28.10 -41.79
C ARG A 149 -13.51 28.17 -43.31
N ARG A 150 -14.36 27.34 -43.90
CA ARG A 150 -14.61 27.25 -45.35
C ARG A 150 -15.53 28.35 -45.86
N MET A 151 -16.37 28.90 -44.99
CA MET A 151 -17.28 30.01 -45.28
C MET A 151 -16.68 31.41 -45.04
N ARG A 152 -15.40 31.54 -44.65
CA ARG A 152 -14.78 32.87 -44.58
C ARG A 152 -14.82 33.50 -45.98
N PRO A 153 -15.55 34.62 -46.16
CA PRO A 153 -15.60 35.29 -47.46
C PRO A 153 -14.17 35.72 -47.80
N ALA A 154 -13.74 35.45 -49.03
CA ALA A 154 -12.58 36.15 -49.57
C ALA A 154 -12.93 37.64 -49.53
N ASP A 155 -12.23 38.41 -48.70
CA ASP A 155 -12.33 39.86 -48.69
C ASP A 155 -12.16 40.35 -50.13
N ARG A 156 -13.21 41.02 -50.62
CA ARG A 156 -13.30 41.67 -51.92
C ARG A 156 -12.38 42.88 -51.98
#